data_AF-D9WQM5-F1
#
_entry.id   AF-D9WQM5-F1
#
_cell.length_a   1.000
_cell.length_b   1.000
_cell.length_c   1.000
_cell.angle_alpha   90.00
_cell.angle_beta   90.00
_cell.angle_gamma   90.00
#
_symmetry.space_group_name_H-M   'P 1'
#
loop_
_entity.id
_entity.type
_entity.pdbx_description
1 polymer ?
#
loop_
_entity_poly.entity_id
_entity_poly.type
_entity_poly.pdbx_seq_one_letter_code
_entity_poly.pdbx_strand_id
1 'polypeptide(L)'
;MSTLTGEVGAAFDATYWTEHIRNTTRFHDGLTTLHGLSVTTYLEIGPDAVLTALTREALPEAAAVPLLRPRHHEPTSLVTGLAQAHAWGVAVDWKGFLAGHGGRNVPLPTYPFQRRRYWLDTPDPAGSPAGLGLEPASHPLLATATELPDGSRLFTGRVTLADHAWLGDHIVMGTVILPGTAFVELAFHAAHTVGTDEIAELVLNAPVTFGAQGAALLQVIVGPEDPSTGRTLTIRSRSEADHSWTENATGHLSAPVPVS
;
A
#
# COMPACT_ATOMS: atom_id res chain seq x y z
N MET A 1 1.26 -15.86 46.58
CA MET A 1 1.93 -14.92 47.51
C MET A 1 1.14 -14.91 48.80
N SER A 2 1.81 -15.11 49.94
CA SER A 2 1.15 -15.09 51.25
C SER A 2 1.10 -13.66 51.78
N THR A 3 -0.08 -13.20 52.16
CA THR A 3 -0.24 -11.91 52.85
C THR A 3 0.03 -12.01 54.35
N LEU A 4 0.37 -13.19 54.89
CA LEU A 4 0.90 -13.34 56.25
C LEU A 4 2.39 -12.99 56.29
N THR A 5 3.16 -13.49 55.33
CA THR A 5 4.62 -13.30 55.30
C THR A 5 5.09 -12.20 54.35
N GLY A 6 4.33 -11.85 53.32
CA GLY A 6 4.73 -10.93 52.25
C GLY A 6 5.56 -11.58 51.13
N GLU A 7 5.74 -12.91 51.18
CA GLU A 7 6.60 -13.67 50.28
C GLU A 7 5.83 -14.76 49.52
N VAL A 8 6.51 -15.45 48.59
CA VAL A 8 5.95 -16.62 47.90
C VAL A 8 6.00 -17.83 48.85
N GLY A 9 4.88 -18.13 49.50
CA GLY A 9 4.74 -19.30 50.38
C GLY A 9 4.61 -20.61 49.63
N ALA A 10 5.01 -21.72 50.26
CA ALA A 10 5.00 -23.07 49.69
C ALA A 10 4.08 -24.08 50.42
N ALA A 11 3.59 -23.77 51.64
CA ALA A 11 2.73 -24.65 52.42
C ALA A 11 1.60 -23.87 53.13
N PHE A 12 0.38 -24.42 53.10
CA PHE A 12 -0.84 -23.83 53.67
C PHE A 12 -1.54 -24.84 54.61
N ASP A 13 -0.93 -25.11 55.77
CA ASP A 13 -1.43 -26.06 56.76
C ASP A 13 -2.37 -25.41 57.81
N ALA A 14 -2.83 -26.19 58.79
CA ALA A 14 -3.70 -25.69 59.86
C ALA A 14 -3.04 -24.60 60.72
N THR A 15 -1.71 -24.67 60.90
CA THR A 15 -0.94 -23.65 61.61
C THR A 15 -0.97 -22.34 60.86
N TYR A 16 -0.73 -22.38 59.54
CA TYR A 16 -0.81 -21.21 58.66
C TYR A 16 -2.16 -20.49 58.78
N TRP A 17 -3.27 -21.22 58.72
CA TRP A 17 -4.61 -20.61 58.83
C TRP A 17 -4.85 -19.99 60.21
N THR A 18 -4.38 -20.65 61.27
CA THR A 18 -4.47 -20.12 62.65
C THR A 18 -3.64 -18.84 62.79
N GLU A 19 -2.44 -18.80 62.21
CA GLU A 19 -1.58 -17.62 62.21
C GLU A 19 -2.15 -16.50 61.32
N HIS A 20 -2.73 -16.84 60.17
CA HIS A 20 -3.28 -15.86 59.22
C HIS A 20 -4.46 -15.08 59.80
N ILE A 21 -5.29 -15.72 60.63
CA ILE A 21 -6.40 -15.05 61.33
C ILE A 21 -5.90 -14.22 62.53
N ARG A 22 -4.76 -14.58 63.13
CA ARG A 22 -4.25 -13.94 64.38
C ARG A 22 -3.25 -12.82 64.14
N ASN A 23 -2.54 -12.82 63.02
CA ASN A 23 -1.46 -11.87 62.73
C ASN A 23 -1.87 -10.82 61.69
N THR A 24 -1.05 -9.78 61.56
CA THR A 24 -1.29 -8.68 60.63
C THR A 24 -1.16 -9.12 59.17
N THR A 25 -2.11 -8.73 58.34
CA THR A 25 -2.06 -8.89 56.88
C THR A 25 -1.08 -7.90 56.25
N ARG A 26 0.05 -8.41 55.74
CA ARG A 26 1.11 -7.70 55.01
C ARG A 26 0.79 -7.54 53.52
N PHE A 27 -0.34 -6.90 53.21
CA PHE A 27 -0.83 -6.75 51.83
C PHE A 27 0.14 -5.97 50.93
N HIS A 28 0.64 -4.82 51.41
CA HIS A 28 1.55 -3.97 50.63
C HIS A 28 2.87 -4.68 50.31
N ASP A 29 3.47 -5.36 51.30
CA ASP A 29 4.69 -6.16 51.10
C ASP A 29 4.47 -7.23 50.02
N GLY A 30 3.30 -7.86 50.04
CA GLY A 30 2.88 -8.78 49.00
C GLY A 30 2.83 -8.17 47.59
N LEU A 31 2.22 -6.99 47.45
CA LEU A 31 2.17 -6.25 46.18
C LEU A 31 3.57 -5.92 45.67
N THR A 32 4.44 -5.39 46.55
CA THR A 32 5.82 -5.03 46.22
C THR A 32 6.63 -6.23 45.79
N THR A 33 6.50 -7.37 46.48
CA THR A 33 7.12 -8.64 46.07
C THR A 33 6.65 -9.08 44.69
N LEU A 34 5.34 -9.07 44.42
CA LEU A 34 4.80 -9.42 43.10
C LEU A 34 5.29 -8.46 42.01
N HIS A 35 5.35 -7.17 42.30
CA HIS A 35 5.85 -6.17 41.37
C HIS A 35 7.34 -6.40 41.04
N GLY A 36 8.15 -6.71 42.06
CA GLY A 36 9.56 -7.11 41.87
C GLY A 36 9.73 -8.38 41.02
N LEU A 37 8.71 -9.25 40.99
CA LEU A 37 8.63 -10.41 40.09
C LEU A 37 8.04 -10.07 38.71
N SER A 38 7.98 -8.78 38.34
CA SER A 38 7.47 -8.28 37.07
C SER A 38 5.96 -8.53 36.83
N VAL A 39 5.18 -8.70 37.88
CA VAL A 39 3.71 -8.69 37.76
C VAL A 39 3.23 -7.26 37.52
N THR A 40 2.49 -7.06 36.43
CA THR A 40 2.00 -5.74 36.00
C THR A 40 0.48 -5.59 36.09
N THR A 41 -0.25 -6.71 36.22
CA THR A 41 -1.73 -6.72 36.28
C THR A 41 -2.22 -7.49 37.50
N TYR A 42 -3.11 -6.87 38.28
CA TYR A 42 -3.67 -7.37 39.53
C TYR A 42 -5.20 -7.40 39.42
N LEU A 43 -5.78 -8.58 39.65
CA LEU A 43 -7.23 -8.78 39.63
C LEU A 43 -7.76 -8.92 41.06
N GLU A 44 -8.73 -8.09 41.43
CA GLU A 44 -9.42 -8.24 42.71
C GLU A 44 -10.66 -9.11 42.55
N ILE A 45 -10.64 -10.24 43.26
CA ILE A 45 -11.76 -11.18 43.35
C ILE A 45 -12.50 -10.89 44.65
N GLY A 46 -13.62 -10.18 44.56
CA GLY A 46 -14.43 -9.82 45.72
C GLY A 46 -15.40 -8.69 45.44
N PRO A 47 -16.43 -8.51 46.28
CA PRO A 47 -17.60 -7.68 45.97
C PRO A 47 -17.32 -6.16 45.98
N ASP A 48 -16.33 -5.68 46.73
CA ASP A 48 -16.25 -4.26 47.13
C ASP A 48 -15.14 -3.43 46.45
N ALA A 49 -14.25 -4.05 45.67
CA ALA A 49 -13.17 -3.36 44.95
C ALA A 49 -12.20 -2.52 45.83
N VAL A 50 -12.07 -2.85 47.12
CA VAL A 50 -11.26 -2.10 48.10
C VAL A 50 -9.76 -2.27 47.81
N LEU A 51 -9.32 -3.48 47.52
CA LEU A 51 -7.90 -3.77 47.28
C LEU A 51 -7.39 -3.13 45.99
N THR A 52 -8.28 -2.90 45.02
CA THR A 52 -8.00 -2.21 43.76
C THR A 52 -7.55 -0.78 44.03
N ALA A 53 -8.24 -0.06 44.92
CA ALA A 53 -7.87 1.30 45.27
C ALA A 53 -6.49 1.36 45.94
N LEU A 54 -6.25 0.48 46.93
CA LEU A 54 -4.96 0.36 47.61
C LEU A 54 -3.83 -0.04 46.65
N THR A 55 -4.11 -0.90 45.68
CA THR A 55 -3.13 -1.32 44.67
C THR A 55 -2.75 -0.16 43.75
N ARG A 56 -3.72 0.67 43.32
CA ARG A 56 -3.45 1.85 42.49
C ARG A 56 -2.64 2.91 43.22
N GLU A 57 -2.88 3.07 44.52
CA GLU A 57 -2.10 3.98 45.36
C GLU A 57 -0.66 3.49 45.52
N ALA A 58 -0.47 2.19 45.78
CA ALA A 58 0.85 1.60 45.96
C ALA A 58 1.65 1.49 44.65
N LEU A 59 0.99 1.20 43.53
CA LEU A 59 1.59 0.92 42.22
C LEU A 59 0.81 1.65 41.10
N PRO A 60 1.03 2.96 40.90
CA PRO A 60 0.25 3.76 39.93
C PRO A 60 0.35 3.30 38.48
N GLU A 61 1.50 2.72 38.11
CA GLU A 61 1.78 2.22 36.75
C GLU A 61 1.24 0.80 36.50
N ALA A 62 0.76 0.11 37.54
CA ALA A 62 0.21 -1.23 37.41
C ALA A 62 -1.28 -1.21 37.11
N ALA A 63 -1.74 -2.19 36.33
CA ALA A 63 -3.15 -2.38 36.07
C ALA A 63 -3.82 -3.07 37.27
N ALA A 64 -4.68 -2.34 38.01
CA ALA A 64 -5.53 -2.91 39.05
C ALA A 64 -7.00 -2.95 38.58
N VAL A 65 -7.58 -4.15 38.54
CA VAL A 65 -8.90 -4.41 37.95
C VAL A 65 -9.80 -5.16 38.92
N PRO A 66 -10.94 -4.58 39.34
CA PRO A 66 -11.92 -5.29 40.15
C PRO A 66 -12.84 -6.14 39.27
N LEU A 67 -13.12 -7.38 39.69
CA LEU A 67 -14.05 -8.27 38.97
C LEU A 67 -15.50 -8.11 39.41
N LEU A 68 -15.76 -7.63 40.62
CA LEU A 68 -17.09 -7.30 41.11
C LEU A 68 -17.09 -5.90 41.74
N ARG A 69 -18.26 -5.27 41.75
CA ARG A 69 -18.50 -4.00 42.42
C ARG A 69 -19.88 -3.97 43.06
N PRO A 70 -20.06 -3.29 44.21
CA PRO A 70 -21.36 -3.21 44.84
C PRO A 70 -22.33 -2.46 43.95
N ARG A 71 -23.59 -2.91 43.89
CA ARG A 71 -24.67 -2.28 43.10
C ARG A 71 -24.45 -2.32 41.58
N HIS A 72 -23.59 -3.21 41.08
CA HIS A 72 -23.45 -3.51 39.67
C HIS A 72 -23.87 -4.95 39.37
N HIS A 73 -24.33 -5.20 38.14
CA HIS A 73 -24.72 -6.53 37.70
C HIS A 73 -23.48 -7.46 37.59
N GLU A 74 -23.44 -8.51 38.40
CA GLU A 74 -22.24 -9.33 38.59
C GLU A 74 -21.67 -9.92 37.28
N PRO A 75 -22.46 -10.54 36.37
CA PRO A 75 -21.93 -11.03 35.09
C PRO A 75 -21.30 -9.92 34.24
N THR A 76 -21.92 -8.73 34.21
CA THR A 76 -21.40 -7.60 33.44
C THR A 76 -20.11 -7.07 34.04
N SER A 77 -20.04 -6.96 35.36
CA SER A 77 -18.83 -6.55 36.08
C SER A 77 -17.67 -7.51 35.81
N LEU A 78 -17.92 -8.82 35.89
CA LEU A 78 -16.91 -9.84 35.65
C LEU A 78 -16.38 -9.76 34.21
N VAL A 79 -17.26 -9.76 33.20
CA VAL A 79 -16.85 -9.71 31.78
C VAL A 79 -16.12 -8.40 31.47
N THR A 80 -16.56 -7.27 32.03
CA THR A 80 -15.89 -5.98 31.87
C THR A 80 -14.49 -5.99 32.50
N GLY A 81 -14.34 -6.58 33.69
CA GLY A 81 -13.05 -6.74 34.34
C GLY A 81 -12.09 -7.60 33.52
N LEU A 82 -12.56 -8.74 32.99
CA LEU A 82 -11.75 -9.59 32.11
C LEU A 82 -11.39 -8.87 30.80
N ALA A 83 -12.30 -8.08 30.23
CA ALA A 83 -12.02 -7.27 29.04
C ALA A 83 -10.96 -6.19 29.33
N GLN A 84 -11.01 -5.56 30.50
CA GLN A 84 -10.00 -4.60 30.93
C GLN A 84 -8.64 -5.29 31.12
N ALA A 85 -8.59 -6.45 31.78
CA ALA A 85 -7.36 -7.23 31.92
C ALA A 85 -6.78 -7.62 30.55
N HIS A 86 -7.63 -8.02 29.61
CA HIS A 86 -7.23 -8.32 28.24
C HIS A 86 -6.65 -7.11 27.50
N ALA A 87 -7.25 -5.93 27.65
CA ALA A 87 -6.72 -4.69 27.09
C ALA A 87 -5.35 -4.29 27.67
N TRP A 88 -5.05 -4.74 28.91
CA TRP A 88 -3.74 -4.62 29.55
C TRP A 88 -2.76 -5.75 29.19
N GLY A 89 -3.12 -6.64 28.27
CA GLY A 89 -2.25 -7.69 27.74
C GLY A 89 -2.39 -9.06 28.41
N VAL A 90 -3.32 -9.23 29.36
CA VAL A 90 -3.59 -10.54 29.95
C VAL A 90 -4.26 -11.45 28.91
N ALA A 91 -3.68 -12.62 28.68
CA ALA A 91 -4.31 -13.63 27.84
C ALA A 91 -5.57 -14.17 28.52
N VAL A 92 -6.73 -13.88 27.94
CA VAL A 92 -8.03 -14.40 28.36
C VAL A 92 -8.51 -15.38 27.30
N ASP A 93 -8.85 -16.60 27.71
CA ASP A 93 -9.42 -17.60 26.80
C ASP A 93 -10.91 -17.30 26.54
N TRP A 94 -11.15 -16.32 25.67
CA TRP A 94 -12.50 -15.96 25.22
C TRP A 94 -13.20 -17.12 24.49
N LYS A 95 -12.43 -17.99 23.84
CA LYS A 95 -12.97 -19.15 23.13
C LYS A 95 -13.53 -20.17 24.13
N GLY A 96 -12.79 -20.46 25.20
CA GLY A 96 -13.24 -21.30 26.30
C GLY A 96 -14.43 -20.68 27.04
N PHE A 97 -14.39 -19.38 27.32
CA PHE A 97 -15.49 -18.66 27.97
C PHE A 97 -16.80 -18.72 27.16
N LEU A 98 -16.72 -18.57 25.83
CA LEU A 98 -17.89 -18.58 24.94
C LEU A 98 -18.28 -19.99 24.45
N ALA A 99 -17.51 -21.03 24.77
CA ALA A 99 -17.80 -22.39 24.35
C ALA A 99 -19.18 -22.84 24.86
N GLY A 100 -19.98 -23.48 24.00
CA GLY A 100 -21.33 -23.94 24.35
C GLY A 100 -22.43 -22.88 24.35
N HIS A 101 -22.11 -21.60 24.15
CA HIS A 101 -23.08 -20.49 24.17
C HIS A 101 -23.62 -20.10 22.76
N GLY A 102 -23.27 -20.86 21.72
CA GLY A 102 -23.80 -20.64 20.35
C GLY A 102 -23.28 -19.38 19.63
N GLY A 103 -22.21 -18.75 20.15
CA GLY A 103 -21.58 -17.59 19.51
C GLY A 103 -20.94 -17.94 18.16
N ARG A 104 -20.97 -16.99 17.21
CA ARG A 104 -20.28 -17.08 15.92
C ARG A 104 -19.29 -15.94 15.76
N ASN A 105 -18.16 -16.19 15.12
CA ASN A 105 -17.24 -15.13 14.71
C ASN A 105 -17.90 -14.28 13.63
N VAL A 106 -17.88 -12.96 13.81
CA VAL A 106 -18.35 -11.98 12.83
C VAL A 106 -17.17 -11.13 12.37
N PRO A 107 -17.04 -10.86 11.05
CA PRO A 107 -16.01 -9.94 10.60
C PRO A 107 -16.30 -8.55 11.14
N LEU A 108 -15.31 -7.92 11.76
CA LEU A 108 -15.37 -6.52 12.13
C LEU A 108 -14.84 -5.67 10.97
N PRO A 109 -15.27 -4.40 10.86
CA PRO A 109 -14.64 -3.45 9.95
C PRO A 109 -13.12 -3.47 10.13
N THR A 110 -12.40 -3.39 9.02
CA THR A 110 -10.93 -3.32 9.07
C THR A 110 -10.49 -2.06 9.81
N TYR A 111 -9.29 -2.12 10.38
CA TYR A 111 -8.71 -1.02 11.15
C TYR A 111 -8.82 0.29 10.36
N PRO A 112 -9.42 1.36 10.94
CA PRO A 112 -9.53 2.63 10.26
C PRO A 112 -8.14 3.30 10.27
N PHE A 113 -7.31 2.97 9.28
CA PHE A 113 -6.01 3.60 9.12
C PHE A 113 -6.17 5.12 9.11
N GLN A 114 -5.40 5.80 9.96
CA GLN A 114 -5.30 7.25 9.90
C GLN A 114 -4.56 7.64 8.62
N ARG A 115 -5.33 7.95 7.57
CA ARG A 115 -4.79 8.26 6.24
C ARG A 115 -4.10 9.62 6.28
N ARG A 116 -2.76 9.62 6.25
CA ARG A 116 -1.95 10.80 5.98
C ARG A 116 -1.14 10.57 4.71
N ARG A 117 -1.14 11.58 3.84
CA ARG A 117 -0.37 11.57 2.59
C ARG A 117 1.12 11.75 2.94
N TYR A 118 1.95 10.78 2.58
CA TYR A 118 3.41 10.79 2.80
C TYR A 118 4.18 10.67 1.47
N TRP A 119 3.68 11.29 0.41
CA TRP A 119 4.40 11.38 -0.87
C TRP A 119 5.41 12.54 -0.82
N LEU A 120 6.59 12.34 -1.42
CA LEU A 120 7.56 13.41 -1.66
C LEU A 120 7.07 14.24 -2.85
N ASP A 121 6.72 15.51 -2.63
CA ASP A 121 6.43 16.45 -3.72
C ASP A 121 7.78 16.99 -4.24
N THR A 122 8.45 16.23 -5.10
CA THR A 122 9.67 16.69 -5.78
C THR A 122 9.31 17.66 -6.91
N PRO A 123 9.99 18.82 -7.02
CA PRO A 123 9.87 19.66 -8.21
C PRO A 123 10.18 18.83 -9.46
N ASP A 124 9.46 19.13 -10.55
CA ASP A 124 9.69 18.47 -11.83
C ASP A 124 11.18 18.55 -12.20
N PRO A 125 11.85 17.41 -12.47
CA PRO A 125 13.28 17.41 -12.75
C PRO A 125 13.58 18.33 -13.94
N ALA A 126 14.68 19.07 -13.89
CA ALA A 126 15.14 19.86 -15.03
C ALA A 126 15.30 18.93 -16.25
N GLY A 127 14.49 19.16 -17.29
CA GLY A 127 14.35 18.25 -18.43
C GLY A 127 13.02 17.49 -18.51
N SER A 128 12.07 17.73 -17.60
CA SER A 128 10.68 17.25 -17.79
C SER A 128 10.09 17.86 -19.07
N PRO A 129 9.23 17.13 -19.80
CA PRO A 129 8.52 17.68 -20.96
C PRO A 129 7.86 19.02 -20.65
N ALA A 130 7.20 19.14 -19.50
CA ALA A 130 6.50 20.35 -19.07
C ALA A 130 7.46 21.54 -18.90
N GLY A 131 8.65 21.32 -18.33
CA GLY A 131 9.69 22.35 -18.22
C GLY A 131 10.23 22.85 -19.57
N LEU A 132 10.06 22.07 -20.64
CA LEU A 132 10.44 22.42 -22.01
C LEU A 132 9.26 22.98 -22.83
N GLY A 133 8.09 23.19 -22.23
CA GLY A 133 6.87 23.62 -22.91
C GLY A 133 6.22 22.53 -23.77
N LEU A 134 6.52 21.26 -23.49
CA LEU A 134 5.98 20.09 -24.18
C LEU A 134 5.03 19.33 -23.25
N GLU A 135 4.05 18.64 -23.84
CA GLU A 135 3.14 17.79 -23.06
C GLU A 135 3.78 16.39 -22.89
N PRO A 136 3.63 15.73 -21.73
CA PRO A 136 4.00 14.32 -21.59
C PRO A 136 3.13 13.47 -22.51
N ALA A 137 3.73 12.60 -23.32
CA ALA A 137 2.95 11.70 -24.17
C ALA A 137 2.24 10.58 -23.38
N SER A 138 2.61 10.35 -22.11
CA SER A 138 2.02 9.27 -21.29
C SER A 138 2.13 7.88 -21.93
N HIS A 139 3.23 7.62 -22.63
CA HIS A 139 3.48 6.38 -23.35
C HIS A 139 4.91 5.85 -23.11
N PRO A 140 5.15 4.56 -22.84
CA PRO A 140 6.48 4.04 -22.51
C PRO A 140 7.58 4.29 -23.56
N LEU A 141 7.24 4.44 -24.83
CA LEU A 141 8.20 4.69 -25.92
C LEU A 141 8.19 6.14 -26.44
N LEU A 142 7.28 6.99 -25.95
CA LEU A 142 7.17 8.39 -26.34
C LEU A 142 7.27 9.28 -25.10
N ALA A 143 8.22 10.21 -25.11
CA ALA A 143 8.43 11.13 -24.00
C ALA A 143 7.47 12.33 -24.09
N THR A 144 7.26 12.85 -25.30
CA THR A 144 6.55 14.13 -25.50
C THR A 144 5.50 14.05 -26.59
N ALA A 145 4.45 14.86 -26.43
CA ALA A 145 3.43 15.15 -27.41
C ALA A 145 3.35 16.68 -27.61
N THR A 146 3.09 17.12 -28.84
CA THR A 146 3.01 18.55 -29.17
C THR A 146 2.02 18.75 -30.30
N GLU A 147 1.02 19.60 -30.07
CA GLU A 147 0.12 20.07 -31.12
C GLU A 147 0.81 21.17 -31.93
N LEU A 148 0.76 21.05 -33.26
CA LEU A 148 1.30 22.01 -34.20
C LEU A 148 0.20 22.97 -34.68
N PRO A 149 0.55 24.20 -35.12
CA PRO A 149 -0.44 25.20 -35.52
C PRO A 149 -1.36 24.81 -36.70
N ASP A 150 -0.96 23.81 -37.48
CA ASP A 150 -1.74 23.28 -38.60
C ASP A 150 -2.76 22.21 -38.18
N GLY A 151 -2.82 21.85 -36.89
CA GLY A 151 -3.68 20.79 -36.36
C GLY A 151 -3.05 19.40 -36.41
N SER A 152 -1.78 19.29 -36.82
CA SER A 152 -1.00 18.07 -36.69
C SER A 152 -0.56 17.84 -35.24
N ARG A 153 -0.22 16.59 -34.89
CA ARG A 153 0.44 16.25 -33.63
C ARG A 153 1.77 15.57 -33.87
N LEU A 154 2.79 16.03 -33.14
CA LEU A 154 4.13 15.46 -33.11
C LEU A 154 4.35 14.76 -31.77
N PHE A 155 4.75 13.49 -31.82
CA PHE A 155 5.24 12.76 -30.67
C PHE A 155 6.71 12.43 -30.85
N THR A 156 7.49 12.52 -29.78
CA THR A 156 8.90 12.14 -29.81
C THR A 156 9.27 11.26 -28.63
N GLY A 157 10.22 10.36 -28.84
CA GLY A 157 10.74 9.48 -27.80
C GLY A 157 12.16 9.03 -28.08
N ARG A 158 12.83 8.53 -27.05
CA ARG A 158 14.14 7.89 -27.15
C ARG A 158 14.01 6.50 -26.54
N VAL A 159 14.18 5.48 -27.36
CA VAL A 159 14.04 4.08 -26.94
C VAL A 159 15.44 3.49 -26.82
N THR A 160 15.78 2.98 -25.64
CA THR A 160 17.06 2.33 -25.39
C THR A 160 16.86 0.89 -24.92
N LEU A 161 17.82 0.01 -25.24
CA LEU A 161 17.84 -1.36 -24.74
C LEU A 161 18.10 -1.42 -23.22
N ALA A 162 18.67 -0.37 -22.64
CA ALA A 162 18.91 -0.27 -21.20
C ALA A 162 17.61 0.00 -20.43
N ASP A 163 16.77 0.91 -20.94
CA ASP A 163 15.50 1.27 -20.29
C ASP A 163 14.37 0.28 -20.61
N HIS A 164 14.53 -0.47 -21.71
CA HIS A 164 13.56 -1.45 -22.18
C HIS A 164 14.23 -2.80 -22.45
N ALA A 165 14.70 -3.47 -21.39
CA ALA A 165 15.45 -4.73 -21.49
C ALA A 165 14.75 -5.82 -22.34
N TRP A 166 13.41 -5.87 -22.30
CA TRP A 166 12.60 -6.81 -23.09
C TRP A 166 12.75 -6.66 -24.61
N LEU A 167 13.17 -5.48 -25.11
CA LEU A 167 13.44 -5.28 -26.53
C LEU A 167 14.64 -6.11 -27.00
N GLY A 168 15.59 -6.40 -26.11
CA GLY A 168 16.77 -7.21 -26.42
C GLY A 168 16.45 -8.62 -26.88
N ASP A 169 15.26 -9.14 -26.53
CA ASP A 169 14.83 -10.50 -26.88
C ASP A 169 14.23 -10.58 -28.30
N HIS A 170 13.89 -9.45 -28.93
CA HIS A 170 13.30 -9.44 -30.27
C HIS A 170 14.37 -9.31 -31.37
N ILE A 171 15.01 -10.43 -31.68
CA ILE A 171 16.11 -10.52 -32.65
C ILE A 171 15.62 -11.13 -33.96
N VAL A 172 15.85 -10.43 -35.08
CA VAL A 172 15.61 -10.93 -36.44
C VAL A 172 16.91 -10.91 -37.22
N MET A 173 17.32 -12.08 -37.72
CA MET A 173 18.59 -12.24 -38.47
C MET A 173 19.81 -11.65 -37.74
N GLY A 174 19.88 -11.87 -36.42
CA GLY A 174 20.98 -11.38 -35.57
C GLY A 174 20.93 -9.89 -35.23
N THR A 175 19.91 -9.16 -35.66
CA THR A 175 19.73 -7.73 -35.36
C THR A 175 18.57 -7.54 -34.39
N VAL A 176 18.79 -6.81 -33.30
CA VAL A 176 17.70 -6.38 -32.41
C VAL A 176 16.88 -5.31 -33.13
N ILE A 177 15.59 -5.57 -33.31
CA ILE A 177 14.67 -4.65 -33.97
C ILE A 177 13.45 -4.37 -33.10
N LEU A 178 12.84 -3.21 -33.28
CA LEU A 178 11.55 -2.92 -32.64
C LEU A 178 10.48 -3.89 -33.20
N PRO A 179 9.71 -4.60 -32.35
CA PRO A 179 8.68 -5.50 -32.83
C PRO A 179 7.61 -4.80 -33.65
N GLY A 180 7.08 -5.48 -34.68
CA GLY A 180 5.98 -4.97 -35.52
C GLY A 180 4.76 -4.52 -34.71
N THR A 181 4.45 -5.21 -33.61
CA THR A 181 3.34 -4.88 -32.70
C THR A 181 3.53 -3.56 -31.97
N ALA A 182 4.77 -3.11 -31.76
CA ALA A 182 5.03 -1.80 -31.15
C ALA A 182 4.59 -0.65 -32.08
N PHE A 183 4.66 -0.82 -33.40
CA PHE A 183 4.12 0.19 -34.33
C PHE A 183 2.60 0.30 -34.25
N VAL A 184 1.90 -0.82 -34.06
CA VAL A 184 0.44 -0.84 -33.88
C VAL A 184 0.06 -0.11 -32.60
N GLU A 185 0.79 -0.37 -31.52
CA GLU A 185 0.58 0.31 -30.25
C GLU A 185 0.84 1.83 -30.38
N LEU A 186 1.98 2.24 -30.98
CA LEU A 186 2.30 3.65 -31.21
C LEU A 186 1.22 4.35 -32.04
N ALA A 187 0.72 3.68 -33.08
CA ALA A 187 -0.37 4.17 -33.91
C ALA A 187 -1.68 4.32 -33.11
N PHE A 188 -2.00 3.35 -32.25
CA PHE A 188 -3.22 3.37 -31.44
C PHE A 188 -3.17 4.47 -30.38
N HIS A 189 -2.03 4.63 -29.72
CA HIS A 189 -1.81 5.71 -28.76
C HIS A 189 -1.93 7.10 -29.42
N ALA A 190 -1.32 7.26 -30.60
CA ALA A 190 -1.42 8.50 -31.37
C ALA A 190 -2.87 8.76 -31.81
N ALA A 191 -3.59 7.73 -32.25
CA ALA A 191 -5.01 7.80 -32.62
C ALA A 191 -5.88 8.29 -31.46
N HIS A 192 -5.73 7.68 -30.29
CA HIS A 192 -6.52 8.02 -29.11
C HIS A 192 -6.29 9.48 -28.69
N THR A 193 -5.05 9.95 -28.80
CA THR A 193 -4.68 11.33 -28.45
C THR A 193 -5.30 12.38 -29.38
N VAL A 194 -5.67 12.01 -30.61
CA VAL A 194 -6.40 12.87 -31.55
C VAL A 194 -7.91 12.59 -31.57
N GLY A 195 -8.43 11.82 -30.61
CA GLY A 195 -9.86 11.54 -30.47
C GLY A 195 -10.40 10.47 -31.42
N THR A 196 -9.55 9.57 -31.90
CA THR A 196 -9.91 8.45 -32.79
C THR A 196 -9.49 7.13 -32.16
N ASP A 197 -10.27 6.07 -32.27
CA ASP A 197 -9.92 4.75 -31.71
C ASP A 197 -9.72 3.69 -32.80
N GLU A 198 -9.54 4.11 -34.06
CA GLU A 198 -9.42 3.21 -35.22
C GLU A 198 -8.24 3.59 -36.13
N ILE A 199 -7.45 2.56 -36.46
CA ILE A 199 -6.40 2.61 -37.48
C ILE A 199 -6.98 1.97 -38.74
N ALA A 200 -7.26 2.78 -39.76
CA ALA A 200 -7.81 2.29 -41.03
C ALA A 200 -6.76 1.52 -41.85
N GLU A 201 -5.51 1.98 -41.81
CA GLU A 201 -4.39 1.34 -42.50
C GLU A 201 -3.08 1.60 -41.75
N LEU A 202 -2.21 0.58 -41.69
CA LEU A 202 -0.83 0.73 -41.23
C LEU A 202 0.09 -0.15 -42.09
N VAL A 203 1.03 0.48 -42.77
CA VAL A 203 2.05 -0.16 -43.60
C VAL A 203 3.40 -0.02 -42.93
N LEU A 204 4.09 -1.13 -42.70
CA LEU A 204 5.44 -1.16 -42.14
C LEU A 204 6.46 -1.15 -43.29
N ASN A 205 7.18 -0.05 -43.44
CA ASN A 205 8.10 0.22 -44.54
C ASN A 205 9.53 -0.26 -44.24
N ALA A 206 9.97 -0.09 -42.99
CA ALA A 206 11.31 -0.47 -42.56
C ALA A 206 11.38 -0.72 -41.04
N PRO A 207 12.21 -1.66 -40.55
CA PRO A 207 12.37 -1.89 -39.12
C PRO A 207 13.11 -0.73 -38.43
N VAL A 208 12.84 -0.51 -37.15
CA VAL A 208 13.69 0.32 -36.28
C VAL A 208 14.79 -0.58 -35.73
N THR A 209 16.05 -0.15 -35.85
CA THR A 209 17.22 -0.87 -35.34
C THR A 209 17.94 -0.02 -34.30
N PHE A 210 18.63 -0.64 -33.34
CA PHE A 210 19.23 0.06 -32.20
C PHE A 210 20.75 0.31 -32.32
N GLY A 211 21.38 -0.18 -33.40
CA GLY A 211 22.81 0.00 -33.67
C GLY A 211 23.73 -0.44 -32.53
N ALA A 212 24.99 0.01 -32.56
CA ALA A 212 25.97 -0.31 -31.52
C ALA A 212 25.68 0.39 -30.18
N GLN A 213 24.97 1.51 -30.20
CA GLN A 213 24.66 2.30 -28.99
C GLN A 213 23.39 1.86 -28.28
N GLY A 214 22.66 0.89 -28.84
CA GLY A 214 21.46 0.34 -28.23
C GLY A 214 20.32 1.36 -28.11
N ALA A 215 20.27 2.38 -28.97
CA ALA A 215 19.30 3.47 -28.88
C ALA A 215 18.77 3.91 -30.25
N ALA A 216 17.49 4.29 -30.30
CA ALA A 216 16.85 4.91 -31.45
C ALA A 216 15.94 6.06 -31.00
N LEU A 217 15.97 7.17 -31.74
CA LEU A 217 15.01 8.26 -31.55
C LEU A 217 13.78 7.97 -32.39
N LEU A 218 12.59 8.12 -31.82
CA LEU A 218 11.32 7.96 -32.52
C LEU A 218 10.63 9.30 -32.73
N GLN A 219 9.98 9.41 -33.88
CA GLN A 219 9.06 10.48 -34.22
C GLN A 219 7.78 9.86 -34.75
N VAL A 220 6.64 10.23 -34.18
CA VAL A 220 5.32 9.91 -34.71
C VAL A 220 4.63 11.22 -35.07
N ILE A 221 4.13 11.34 -36.29
CA ILE A 221 3.38 12.50 -36.76
C ILE A 221 1.99 12.04 -37.15
N VAL A 222 0.98 12.68 -36.57
CA VAL A 222 -0.40 12.61 -37.04
C VAL A 222 -0.69 13.91 -37.77
N GLY A 223 -1.10 13.83 -39.03
CA GLY A 223 -1.43 14.99 -39.85
C GLY A 223 -2.70 15.72 -39.40
N PRO A 224 -3.03 16.84 -40.05
CA PRO A 224 -4.27 17.57 -39.79
C PRO A 224 -5.48 16.71 -40.18
N GLU A 225 -6.65 17.07 -39.66
CA GLU A 225 -7.90 16.40 -40.00
C GLU A 225 -8.34 16.70 -41.43
N ASP A 226 -8.59 15.65 -42.19
CA ASP A 226 -9.31 15.73 -43.45
C ASP A 226 -10.69 15.06 -43.28
N PRO A 227 -11.81 15.77 -43.53
CA PRO A 227 -13.15 15.21 -43.34
C PRO A 227 -13.49 14.00 -44.21
N SER A 228 -12.76 13.78 -45.30
CA SER A 228 -13.00 12.71 -46.27
C SER A 228 -12.06 11.52 -46.11
N THR A 229 -10.84 11.75 -45.62
CA THR A 229 -9.78 10.74 -45.55
C THR A 229 -9.26 10.49 -44.14
N GLY A 230 -9.75 11.22 -43.14
CA GLY A 230 -9.31 11.11 -41.75
C GLY A 230 -7.98 11.81 -41.53
N ARG A 231 -7.05 11.17 -40.81
CA ARG A 231 -5.72 11.74 -40.52
C ARG A 231 -4.62 10.81 -41.04
N THR A 232 -3.57 11.37 -41.60
CA THR A 232 -2.37 10.61 -41.94
C THR A 232 -1.54 10.31 -40.69
N LEU A 233 -0.86 9.18 -40.67
CA LEU A 233 0.08 8.77 -39.63
C LEU A 233 1.43 8.46 -40.26
N THR A 234 2.52 8.94 -39.67
CA THR A 234 3.88 8.53 -40.05
C THR A 234 4.74 8.28 -38.83
N ILE A 235 5.43 7.14 -38.81
CA ILE A 235 6.38 6.75 -37.77
C ILE A 235 7.77 6.72 -38.41
N ARG A 236 8.69 7.49 -37.85
CA ARG A 236 10.08 7.57 -38.27
C ARG A 236 10.99 7.30 -37.10
N SER A 237 12.18 6.81 -37.41
CA SER A 237 13.27 6.69 -36.46
C SER A 237 14.50 7.40 -36.97
N ARG A 238 15.30 7.89 -36.03
CA ARG A 238 16.59 8.50 -36.29
C ARG A 238 17.67 7.79 -35.50
N SER A 239 18.74 7.44 -36.19
CA SER A 239 19.95 6.93 -35.56
C SER A 239 20.67 8.07 -34.83
N GLU A 240 21.13 7.82 -33.60
CA GLU A 240 21.95 8.78 -32.87
C GLU A 240 23.38 8.86 -33.41
N ALA A 241 23.85 7.84 -34.13
CA ALA A 241 25.22 7.76 -34.60
C ALA A 241 25.46 8.55 -35.91
N ASP A 242 24.54 8.45 -36.86
CA ASP A 242 24.66 9.08 -38.19
C ASP A 242 23.59 10.13 -38.46
N HIS A 243 22.65 10.30 -37.53
CA HIS A 243 21.57 11.28 -37.61
C HIS A 243 20.63 11.11 -38.82
N SER A 244 20.68 9.96 -39.51
CA SER A 244 19.83 9.64 -40.64
C SER A 244 18.41 9.30 -40.18
N TRP A 245 17.42 9.76 -40.95
CA TRP A 245 16.02 9.44 -40.72
C TRP A 245 15.61 8.27 -41.60
N THR A 246 14.88 7.33 -41.01
CA THR A 246 14.22 6.23 -41.71
C THR A 246 12.72 6.35 -41.52
N GLU A 247 11.97 6.26 -42.60
CA GLU A 247 10.52 6.10 -42.50
C GLU A 247 10.18 4.64 -42.24
N ASN A 248 9.63 4.37 -41.06
CA ASN A 248 9.43 3.01 -40.59
C ASN A 248 8.01 2.52 -40.83
N ALA A 249 7.02 3.40 -40.70
CA ALA A 249 5.64 3.07 -40.99
C ALA A 249 4.85 4.30 -41.46
N THR A 250 3.84 4.05 -42.27
CA THR A 250 2.86 5.04 -42.71
C THR A 250 1.46 4.46 -42.55
N GLY A 251 0.46 5.30 -42.32
CA GLY A 251 -0.90 4.83 -42.13
C GLY A 251 -1.95 5.93 -42.21
N HIS A 252 -3.20 5.51 -42.03
CA HIS A 252 -4.36 6.39 -41.97
C HIS A 252 -5.20 6.04 -40.74
N LEU A 253 -5.66 7.08 -40.05
CA LEU A 253 -6.58 7.02 -38.91
C LEU A 253 -7.97 7.43 -39.39
N SER A 254 -9.00 6.72 -38.97
CA SER A 254 -10.39 7.03 -39.35
C SER A 254 -10.81 8.41 -38.84
N ALA A 255 -11.71 9.07 -39.55
CA ALA A 255 -12.35 10.28 -39.04
C ALA A 255 -13.12 9.96 -37.73
N PRO A 256 -13.14 10.87 -36.75
CA PRO A 256 -13.92 10.67 -35.54
C PRO A 256 -15.40 10.51 -35.88
N VAL A 257 -16.05 9.49 -35.34
CA VAL A 257 -17.50 9.29 -35.53
C VAL A 257 -18.24 10.37 -34.75
N PRO A 258 -19.14 11.17 -35.36
CA PRO A 258 -19.90 12.17 -34.62
C PRO A 258 -20.74 11.50 -33.54
N VAL A 259 -20.59 11.95 -32.29
CA VAL A 259 -21.43 11.49 -31.18
C VAL A 259 -22.81 12.15 -31.36
N SER A 260 -23.82 11.34 -31.67
CA SER A 260 -25.23 11.74 -31.79
C SER A 260 -25.90 11.98 -30.44
#